data_AF-A0A3A8SMJ5-F1
#
_entry.id   AF-A0A3A8SMJ5-F1
#
_cell.length_a   1.000
_cell.length_b   1.000
_cell.length_c   1.000
_cell.angle_alpha   90.00
_cell.angle_beta   90.00
_cell.angle_gamma   90.00
#
_symmetry.space_group_name_H-M   'P 1'
#
loop_
_entity.id
_entity.type
_entity.pdbx_description
1 polymer ?
#
loop_
_entity_poly.entity_id
_entity_poly.type
_entity_poly.pdbx_seq_one_letter_code
_entity_poly.pdbx_strand_id
1 'polypeptide(L)'
;MPSKHFLTACSVLTLLVALPTTPALAEPWYGDSPDLALRSCQHLYAMGVRRSGVYFLKPDGTQALTTYCDMETQGGGWAMVYNSVLGTNTTDFWNIPYAERLGRRGRPSLDSNFYEGSLYLYRKTEFTDAVRYMDVVEDLRGKTAILFTARTDGFNSSTMRFHGPQQLGGSLAVYDRQFSSGWASPDYDGDATSLAQCSLNYANVTQHYSGCWAYNLGADAEAPIEDGRVGPHLNSSVAVELGLVTDGTQHTRVRRITRFVRW
;
A
#
# COMPACT_ATOMS: atom_id res chain seq x y z
N MET A 1 51.61 -69.66 33.36
CA MET A 1 51.63 -69.39 31.90
C MET A 1 50.34 -68.69 31.54
N PRO A 2 50.32 -67.37 31.27
CA PRO A 2 49.10 -66.66 30.90
C PRO A 2 48.92 -66.63 29.38
N SER A 3 47.68 -66.91 28.97
CA SER A 3 47.14 -66.82 27.60
C SER A 3 47.23 -65.39 27.07
N LYS A 4 47.82 -65.22 25.87
CA LYS A 4 47.81 -63.95 25.13
C LYS A 4 46.52 -63.88 24.30
N HIS A 5 45.59 -63.01 24.70
CA HIS A 5 44.45 -62.64 23.86
C HIS A 5 44.87 -61.54 22.88
N PHE A 6 44.77 -61.81 21.58
CA PHE A 6 44.91 -60.82 20.52
C PHE A 6 43.60 -60.04 20.38
N LEU A 7 43.64 -58.72 20.61
CA LEU A 7 42.57 -57.79 20.26
C LEU A 7 42.69 -57.45 18.76
N THR A 8 41.72 -57.87 17.96
CA THR A 8 41.59 -57.44 16.56
C THR A 8 40.81 -56.12 16.53
N ALA A 9 41.48 -55.03 16.15
CA ALA A 9 40.83 -53.73 15.95
C ALA A 9 39.99 -53.77 14.66
N CYS A 10 38.67 -53.69 14.80
CA CYS A 10 37.74 -53.58 13.68
C CYS A 10 37.62 -52.10 13.27
N SER A 11 38.30 -51.71 12.19
CA SER A 11 38.24 -50.36 11.64
C SER A 11 36.92 -50.18 10.88
N VAL A 12 35.96 -49.47 11.46
CA VAL A 12 34.71 -49.11 10.79
C VAL A 12 34.99 -47.92 9.88
N LEU A 13 35.09 -48.18 8.57
CA LEU A 13 35.21 -47.14 7.56
C LEU A 13 33.83 -46.49 7.33
N THR A 14 33.56 -45.37 8.00
CA THR A 14 32.37 -44.55 7.73
C THR A 14 32.46 -43.96 6.33
N LEU A 15 31.68 -44.51 5.40
CA LEU A 15 31.48 -43.95 4.08
C LEU A 15 30.61 -42.69 4.21
N LEU A 16 31.22 -41.50 4.19
CA LEU A 16 30.47 -40.26 4.00
C LEU A 16 29.89 -40.28 2.58
N VAL A 17 28.61 -40.62 2.48
CA VAL A 17 27.84 -40.39 1.26
C VAL A 17 27.64 -38.88 1.16
N ALA A 18 28.40 -38.24 0.27
CA ALA A 18 28.12 -36.86 -0.12
C ALA A 18 26.75 -36.85 -0.82
N LEU A 19 25.74 -36.34 -0.13
CA LEU A 19 24.46 -36.02 -0.75
C LEU A 19 24.75 -35.02 -1.87
N PRO A 20 24.29 -35.25 -3.11
CA PRO A 20 24.40 -34.23 -4.15
C PRO A 20 23.64 -33.01 -3.64
N THR A 21 24.35 -31.89 -3.48
CA THR A 21 23.72 -30.60 -3.23
C THR A 21 22.76 -30.37 -4.39
N THR A 22 21.45 -30.52 -4.14
CA THR A 22 20.43 -30.04 -5.07
C THR A 22 20.78 -28.59 -5.35
N PRO A 23 21.00 -28.19 -6.62
CA PRO A 23 21.09 -26.77 -6.92
C PRO A 23 19.82 -26.15 -6.35
N ALA A 24 19.97 -25.12 -5.51
CA ALA A 24 18.83 -24.32 -5.09
C ALA A 24 18.09 -23.95 -6.37
N LEU A 25 16.86 -24.46 -6.53
CA LEU A 25 16.01 -24.07 -7.64
C LEU A 25 16.01 -22.54 -7.60
N ALA A 26 16.47 -21.90 -8.67
CA ALA A 26 16.47 -20.44 -8.75
C ALA A 26 15.08 -19.97 -8.33
N GLU A 27 15.02 -19.08 -7.32
CA GLU A 27 13.78 -18.47 -6.86
C GLU A 27 12.99 -18.06 -8.12
N PRO A 28 11.74 -18.51 -8.27
CA PRO A 28 10.99 -18.19 -9.47
C PRO A 28 10.85 -16.66 -9.54
N TRP A 29 11.36 -16.07 -10.61
CA TRP A 29 11.38 -14.63 -10.90
C TRP A 29 9.98 -14.06 -11.21
N TYR A 30 8.94 -14.57 -10.54
CA TYR A 30 7.57 -14.13 -10.75
C TYR A 30 7.46 -12.62 -10.50
N GLY A 31 6.88 -11.93 -11.47
CA GLY A 31 6.73 -10.48 -11.44
C GLY A 31 8.00 -9.68 -11.74
N ASP A 32 9.14 -10.30 -12.09
CA ASP A 32 10.36 -9.55 -12.46
C ASP A 32 10.33 -9.01 -13.91
N SER A 33 9.45 -9.56 -14.75
CA SER A 33 9.24 -9.12 -16.13
C SER A 33 7.76 -9.19 -16.54
N PRO A 34 7.35 -8.51 -17.63
CA PRO A 34 5.99 -8.60 -18.16
C PRO A 34 5.52 -10.03 -18.52
N ASP A 35 6.45 -10.91 -18.90
CA ASP A 35 6.15 -12.31 -19.25
C ASP A 35 5.96 -13.19 -18.01
N LEU A 36 6.58 -12.81 -16.89
CA LEU A 36 6.46 -13.47 -15.59
C LEU A 36 5.43 -12.79 -14.69
N ALA A 37 4.69 -11.82 -15.19
CA ALA A 37 3.69 -11.07 -14.44
C ALA A 37 2.51 -11.96 -14.03
N LEU A 38 2.13 -11.87 -12.76
CA LEU A 38 0.95 -12.56 -12.21
C LEU A 38 -0.20 -11.58 -11.96
N ARG A 39 -1.39 -12.11 -11.65
CA ARG A 39 -2.64 -11.31 -11.58
C ARG A 39 -2.60 -10.21 -10.52
N SER A 40 -1.99 -10.45 -9.37
CA SER A 40 -1.97 -9.52 -8.25
C SER A 40 -0.75 -9.76 -7.37
N CYS A 41 -0.46 -8.82 -6.47
CA CYS A 41 0.52 -9.06 -5.41
C CYS A 41 0.13 -10.26 -4.53
N GLN A 42 -1.18 -10.51 -4.35
CA GLN A 42 -1.65 -11.69 -3.63
C GLN A 42 -1.33 -12.99 -4.39
N HIS A 43 -1.47 -12.99 -5.72
CA HIS A 43 -1.06 -14.13 -6.53
C HIS A 43 0.46 -14.36 -6.42
N LEU A 44 1.28 -13.32 -6.53
CA LEU A 44 2.73 -13.42 -6.28
C LEU A 44 3.04 -14.01 -4.90
N TYR A 45 2.34 -13.53 -3.86
CA TYR A 45 2.48 -14.04 -2.51
C TYR A 45 2.08 -15.52 -2.40
N ALA A 46 0.97 -15.93 -3.02
CA ALA A 46 0.56 -17.34 -3.06
C ALA A 46 1.60 -18.24 -3.73
N MET A 47 2.36 -17.70 -4.70
CA MET A 47 3.44 -18.41 -5.41
C MET A 47 4.80 -18.41 -4.68
N GLY A 48 4.87 -17.89 -3.45
CA GLY A 48 6.08 -17.93 -2.63
C GLY A 48 6.92 -16.65 -2.65
N VAL A 49 6.52 -15.60 -3.39
CA VAL A 49 7.21 -14.30 -3.33
C VAL A 49 6.99 -13.67 -1.95
N ARG A 50 8.08 -13.36 -1.23
CA ARG A 50 8.02 -12.83 0.16
C ARG A 50 8.67 -11.47 0.35
N ARG A 51 9.50 -11.04 -0.59
CA ARG A 51 10.19 -9.75 -0.49
C ARG A 51 9.27 -8.64 -0.98
N SER A 52 9.14 -7.56 -0.23
CA SER A 52 8.45 -6.36 -0.71
C SER A 52 9.27 -5.65 -1.79
N GLY A 53 8.61 -5.12 -2.82
CA GLY A 53 9.30 -4.54 -3.97
C GLY A 53 8.37 -4.20 -5.12
N VAL A 54 8.92 -3.65 -6.19
CA VAL A 54 8.16 -3.36 -7.42
C VAL A 54 8.09 -4.60 -8.29
N TYR A 55 6.88 -4.99 -8.67
CA TYR A 55 6.63 -6.15 -9.52
C TYR A 55 5.74 -5.79 -10.72
N PHE A 56 5.89 -6.56 -11.79
CA PHE A 56 4.95 -6.60 -12.91
C PHE A 56 3.72 -7.44 -12.54
N LEU A 57 2.55 -6.84 -12.69
CA LEU A 57 1.25 -7.48 -12.54
C LEU A 57 0.52 -7.48 -13.88
N LYS A 58 -0.27 -8.51 -14.15
CA LYS A 58 -1.14 -8.63 -15.32
C LYS A 58 -2.55 -9.03 -14.87
N PRO A 59 -3.32 -8.11 -14.25
CA PRO A 59 -4.57 -8.46 -13.56
C PRO A 59 -5.60 -9.09 -14.49
N ASP A 60 -5.76 -8.51 -15.67
CA ASP A 60 -6.70 -8.98 -16.70
C ASP A 60 -6.08 -10.03 -17.64
N GLY A 61 -4.83 -10.43 -17.41
CA GLY A 61 -4.12 -11.40 -18.26
C GLY A 61 -3.60 -10.85 -19.59
N THR A 62 -3.82 -9.57 -19.89
CA THR A 62 -3.43 -8.94 -21.17
C THR A 62 -2.26 -7.96 -21.00
N GLN A 63 -2.49 -6.79 -20.40
CA GLN A 63 -1.51 -5.73 -20.25
C GLN A 63 -0.83 -5.79 -18.88
N ALA A 64 0.50 -5.77 -18.87
CA ALA A 64 1.26 -5.68 -17.64
C ALA A 64 1.34 -4.22 -17.15
N LEU A 65 1.22 -4.02 -15.84
CA LEU A 65 1.50 -2.78 -15.12
C LEU A 65 2.50 -3.07 -14.01
N THR A 66 3.20 -2.04 -13.52
CA THR A 66 4.05 -2.19 -12.33
C THR A 66 3.45 -1.51 -11.12
N THR A 67 3.56 -2.13 -9.96
CA THR A 67 3.26 -1.49 -8.67
C THR A 67 4.18 -2.04 -7.59
N TYR A 68 4.26 -1.32 -6.47
CA TYR A 68 4.93 -1.83 -5.27
C TYR A 68 4.01 -2.84 -4.58
N CYS A 69 4.52 -4.05 -4.36
CA CYS A 69 3.90 -5.06 -3.53
C CYS A 69 4.50 -5.04 -2.12
N ASP A 70 3.68 -4.79 -1.12
CA ASP A 70 4.00 -5.08 0.28
C ASP A 70 3.67 -6.56 0.55
N MET A 71 4.74 -7.33 0.80
CA MET A 71 4.68 -8.78 1.04
C MET A 71 4.84 -9.13 2.52
N GLU A 72 4.86 -8.14 3.42
CA GLU A 72 5.19 -8.33 4.83
C GLU A 72 4.03 -7.93 5.74
N THR A 73 3.43 -6.76 5.50
CA THR A 73 2.39 -6.19 6.38
C THR A 73 1.09 -7.00 6.28
N GLN A 74 0.50 -7.36 7.42
CA GLN A 74 -0.81 -8.04 7.49
C GLN A 74 -0.92 -9.28 6.57
N GLY A 75 0.14 -10.09 6.54
CA GLY A 75 0.22 -11.32 5.74
C GLY A 75 0.54 -11.10 4.26
N GLY A 76 0.97 -9.90 3.87
CA GLY A 76 1.46 -9.61 2.52
C GLY A 76 0.39 -9.64 1.42
N GLY A 77 0.87 -9.55 0.17
CA GLY A 77 0.04 -9.61 -1.03
C GLY A 77 -0.66 -8.28 -1.37
N TRP A 78 -0.13 -7.17 -0.89
CA TRP A 78 -0.74 -5.84 -0.99
C TRP A 78 -0.14 -5.03 -2.12
N ALA A 79 -0.95 -4.63 -3.10
CA ALA A 79 -0.53 -3.74 -4.19
C ALA A 79 -0.76 -2.27 -3.83
N MET A 80 0.23 -1.42 -4.06
CA MET A 80 0.14 0.02 -3.82
C MET A 80 -0.78 0.68 -4.84
N VAL A 81 -1.84 1.33 -4.37
CA VAL A 81 -2.74 2.17 -5.18
C VAL A 81 -2.19 3.57 -5.28
N TYR A 82 -1.74 4.12 -4.16
CA TYR A 82 -1.17 5.45 -4.13
C TYR A 82 -0.18 5.60 -2.99
N ASN A 83 0.75 6.52 -3.14
CA ASN A 83 1.73 6.89 -2.14
C ASN A 83 1.94 8.40 -2.16
N SER A 84 1.78 9.09 -1.04
CA SER A 84 2.21 10.48 -0.86
C SER A 84 3.41 10.52 0.09
N VAL A 85 4.47 11.21 -0.30
CA VAL A 85 5.74 11.30 0.43
C VAL A 85 6.05 12.75 0.72
N LEU A 86 6.59 13.01 1.91
CA LEU A 86 7.05 14.31 2.33
C LEU A 86 8.07 14.87 1.33
N GLY A 87 7.75 15.98 0.70
CA GLY A 87 8.57 16.60 -0.33
C GLY A 87 8.01 17.94 -0.77
N THR A 88 8.66 18.57 -1.75
CA THR A 88 8.17 19.81 -2.35
C THR A 88 7.19 19.52 -3.47
N ASN A 89 6.26 20.45 -3.73
CA ASN A 89 5.25 20.37 -4.80
C ASN A 89 4.32 19.15 -4.70
N THR A 90 4.06 18.67 -3.47
CA THR A 90 3.17 17.53 -3.24
C THR A 90 1.75 17.84 -3.74
N THR A 91 1.26 19.08 -3.55
CA THR A 91 -0.07 19.50 -4.05
C THR A 91 -0.19 19.44 -5.57
N ASP A 92 0.86 19.80 -6.32
CA ASP A 92 0.84 19.74 -7.79
C ASP A 92 0.73 18.29 -8.30
N PHE A 93 1.39 17.34 -7.62
CA PHE A 93 1.27 15.92 -7.96
C PHE A 93 -0.18 15.43 -7.81
N TRP A 94 -0.82 15.80 -6.70
CA TRP A 94 -2.18 15.40 -6.36
C TRP A 94 -3.27 16.22 -7.04
N ASN A 95 -2.94 17.23 -7.83
CA ASN A 95 -3.91 17.94 -8.65
C ASN A 95 -4.27 17.08 -9.89
N ILE A 96 -5.13 16.07 -9.67
CA ILE A 96 -5.56 15.09 -10.67
C ILE A 96 -6.98 15.46 -11.13
N PRO A 97 -7.18 15.87 -12.40
CA PRO A 97 -8.51 16.10 -12.95
C PRO A 97 -9.37 14.83 -12.97
N TYR A 98 -10.68 14.99 -12.92
CA TYR A 98 -11.63 13.87 -12.84
C TYR A 98 -11.54 12.91 -14.03
N ALA A 99 -11.24 13.44 -15.22
CA ALA A 99 -11.02 12.64 -16.42
C ALA A 99 -9.83 11.66 -16.28
N GLU A 100 -8.86 11.97 -15.42
CA GLU A 100 -7.65 11.19 -15.18
C GLU A 100 -7.73 10.31 -13.92
N ARG A 101 -8.90 10.23 -13.25
CA ARG A 101 -9.06 9.55 -11.96
C ARG A 101 -8.70 8.06 -11.94
N LEU A 102 -8.74 7.37 -13.09
CA LEU A 102 -8.32 5.97 -13.23
C LEU A 102 -6.94 5.84 -13.89
N GLY A 103 -6.27 6.96 -14.14
CA GLY A 103 -4.96 7.01 -14.75
C GLY A 103 -3.83 6.74 -13.75
N ARG A 104 -2.61 6.95 -14.25
CA ARG A 104 -1.37 6.72 -13.51
C ARG A 104 -0.54 7.99 -13.44
N ARG A 105 0.07 8.25 -12.28
CA ARG A 105 1.07 9.31 -12.09
C ARG A 105 2.23 8.82 -11.23
N GLY A 106 3.44 9.26 -11.56
CA GLY A 106 4.65 8.90 -10.82
C GLY A 106 5.13 7.47 -11.07
N ARG A 107 6.16 7.07 -10.32
CA ARG A 107 6.75 5.72 -10.36
C ARG A 107 6.46 5.00 -9.05
N PRO A 108 6.21 3.69 -9.07
CA PRO A 108 5.93 2.94 -7.85
C PRO A 108 7.21 2.86 -7.02
N SER A 109 7.22 3.53 -5.88
CA SER A 109 8.27 3.51 -4.88
C SER A 109 7.69 4.01 -3.56
N LEU A 110 8.25 3.55 -2.44
CA LEU A 110 7.94 4.14 -1.13
C LEU A 110 8.54 5.55 -0.98
N ASP A 111 9.56 5.88 -1.78
CA ASP A 111 10.28 7.16 -1.69
C ASP A 111 9.76 8.25 -2.65
N SER A 112 8.70 7.97 -3.41
CA SER A 112 8.13 8.94 -4.35
C SER A 112 6.61 8.95 -4.35
N ASN A 113 6.06 10.12 -4.70
CA ASN A 113 4.64 10.25 -4.99
C ASN A 113 4.23 9.31 -6.14
N PHE A 114 3.12 8.60 -5.94
CA PHE A 114 2.62 7.60 -6.88
C PHE A 114 1.09 7.51 -6.83
N TYR A 115 0.47 7.31 -7.99
CA TYR A 115 -0.96 7.04 -8.12
C TYR A 115 -1.20 6.05 -9.26
N GLU A 116 -1.98 5.01 -9.01
CA GLU A 116 -2.49 4.06 -10.00
C GLU A 116 -3.99 3.84 -9.74
N GLY A 117 -4.81 4.73 -10.31
CA GLY A 117 -6.26 4.70 -10.12
C GLY A 117 -6.94 3.48 -10.72
N SER A 118 -6.31 2.83 -11.72
CA SER A 118 -6.87 1.62 -12.33
C SER A 118 -6.99 0.46 -11.35
N LEU A 119 -6.19 0.43 -10.26
CA LEU A 119 -6.27 -0.64 -9.25
C LEU A 119 -7.60 -0.65 -8.49
N TYR A 120 -8.37 0.44 -8.49
CA TYR A 120 -9.72 0.45 -7.90
C TYR A 120 -10.72 -0.43 -8.67
N LEU A 121 -10.43 -0.80 -9.92
CA LEU A 121 -11.35 -1.56 -10.77
C LEU A 121 -11.30 -3.07 -10.51
N TYR A 122 -10.24 -3.56 -9.88
CA TYR A 122 -10.03 -5.00 -9.74
C TYR A 122 -10.90 -5.62 -8.64
N ARG A 123 -11.33 -6.85 -8.91
CA ARG A 123 -12.25 -7.63 -8.08
C ARG A 123 -11.52 -8.82 -7.49
N LYS A 124 -12.15 -9.47 -6.50
CA LYS A 124 -11.60 -10.66 -5.86
C LYS A 124 -11.24 -11.73 -6.89
N THR A 125 -10.10 -12.36 -6.69
CA THR A 125 -9.60 -13.50 -7.45
C THR A 125 -9.83 -14.80 -6.67
N GLU A 126 -9.43 -15.94 -7.24
CA GLU A 126 -9.34 -17.21 -6.53
C GLU A 126 -8.41 -17.18 -5.30
N PHE A 127 -7.56 -16.16 -5.18
CA PHE A 127 -6.60 -16.00 -4.07
C PHE A 127 -7.14 -15.14 -2.92
N THR A 128 -8.33 -14.53 -3.05
CA THR A 128 -8.97 -13.75 -1.99
C THR A 128 -10.46 -14.03 -1.87
N ASP A 129 -10.99 -13.97 -0.64
CA ASP A 129 -12.43 -14.06 -0.36
C ASP A 129 -13.16 -12.71 -0.57
N ALA A 130 -12.44 -11.59 -0.44
CA ALA A 130 -12.92 -10.23 -0.63
C ALA A 130 -11.76 -9.28 -1.02
N VAL A 131 -12.09 -8.20 -1.73
CA VAL A 131 -11.14 -7.10 -1.96
C VAL A 131 -10.96 -6.33 -0.65
N ARG A 132 -9.70 -6.16 -0.23
CA ARG A 132 -9.35 -5.46 1.00
C ARG A 132 -8.47 -4.26 0.71
N TYR A 133 -8.58 -3.23 1.55
CA TYR A 133 -7.77 -2.03 1.51
C TYR A 133 -7.11 -1.79 2.86
N MET A 134 -5.96 -1.12 2.82
CA MET A 134 -5.22 -0.71 3.99
C MET A 134 -4.51 0.61 3.69
N ASP A 135 -4.64 1.58 4.59
CA ASP A 135 -3.82 2.79 4.53
C ASP A 135 -2.77 2.73 5.66
N VAL A 136 -1.53 3.04 5.31
CA VAL A 136 -0.37 3.03 6.21
C VAL A 136 0.27 4.40 6.24
N VAL A 137 0.63 4.85 7.43
CA VAL A 137 1.37 6.10 7.66
C VAL A 137 2.76 5.81 8.19
N GLU A 138 3.71 6.69 7.87
CA GLU A 138 5.05 6.71 8.44
C GLU A 138 5.34 8.10 9.01
N ASP A 139 5.67 8.18 10.31
CA ASP A 139 5.95 9.45 10.97
C ASP A 139 7.34 10.02 10.62
N LEU A 140 7.64 11.22 11.10
CA LEU A 140 8.91 11.92 10.83
C LEU A 140 10.16 11.15 11.33
N ARG A 141 10.00 10.20 12.24
CA ARG A 141 11.07 9.37 12.79
C ARG A 141 11.10 7.96 12.20
N GLY A 142 10.26 7.66 11.20
CA GLY A 142 10.23 6.38 10.49
C GLY A 142 9.41 5.30 11.17
N LYS A 143 8.62 5.62 12.22
CA LYS A 143 7.67 4.65 12.77
C LYS A 143 6.47 4.52 11.83
N THR A 144 6.12 3.30 11.47
CA THR A 144 4.95 3.00 10.67
C THR A 144 3.75 2.56 11.52
N ALA A 145 2.55 2.90 11.07
CA ALA A 145 1.30 2.43 11.65
C ALA A 145 0.22 2.24 10.57
N ILE A 146 -0.66 1.28 10.79
CA ILE A 146 -1.84 1.07 9.95
C ILE A 146 -2.92 2.07 10.41
N LEU A 147 -3.35 2.95 9.51
CA LEU A 147 -4.43 3.91 9.76
C LEU A 147 -5.78 3.19 9.83
N PHE A 148 -6.08 2.34 8.85
CA PHE A 148 -7.25 1.48 8.85
C PHE A 148 -7.06 0.26 7.94
N THR A 149 -7.92 -0.73 8.13
CA THR A 149 -8.16 -1.80 7.16
C THR A 149 -9.65 -1.89 6.84
N ALA A 150 -9.99 -2.26 5.62
CA ALA A 150 -11.37 -2.38 5.18
C ALA A 150 -11.54 -3.48 4.13
N ARG A 151 -12.78 -3.93 3.93
CA ARG A 151 -13.20 -4.71 2.76
C ARG A 151 -14.29 -4.00 1.99
N THR A 152 -14.48 -4.39 0.73
CA THR A 152 -15.52 -3.86 -0.14
C THR A 152 -16.16 -4.96 -1.00
N ASP A 153 -17.42 -4.78 -1.37
CA ASP A 153 -18.14 -5.62 -2.32
C ASP A 153 -17.90 -5.19 -3.77
N GLY A 154 -17.37 -3.98 -3.98
CA GLY A 154 -17.02 -3.47 -5.30
C GLY A 154 -16.66 -1.99 -5.33
N PHE A 155 -16.61 -1.44 -6.55
CA PHE A 155 -16.25 -0.05 -6.78
C PHE A 155 -17.05 0.53 -7.94
N ASN A 156 -17.56 1.75 -7.78
CA ASN A 156 -18.20 2.52 -8.84
C ASN A 156 -17.17 3.46 -9.46
N SER A 157 -16.70 3.14 -10.65
CA SER A 157 -15.68 3.93 -11.36
C SER A 157 -16.18 5.29 -11.87
N SER A 158 -17.49 5.51 -11.91
CA SER A 158 -18.12 6.77 -12.35
C SER A 158 -18.37 7.76 -11.22
N THR A 159 -18.27 7.33 -9.96
CA THR A 159 -18.37 8.20 -8.77
C THR A 159 -17.18 8.05 -7.83
N MET A 160 -16.28 7.10 -8.14
CA MET A 160 -15.16 6.68 -7.31
C MET A 160 -15.57 6.35 -5.87
N ARG A 161 -16.70 5.65 -5.72
CA ARG A 161 -17.22 5.20 -4.41
C ARG A 161 -17.14 3.69 -4.28
N PHE A 162 -16.78 3.21 -3.10
CA PHE A 162 -16.83 1.79 -2.76
C PHE A 162 -18.26 1.31 -2.56
N HIS A 163 -18.55 0.07 -2.95
CA HIS A 163 -19.82 -0.59 -2.68
C HIS A 163 -19.71 -1.45 -1.42
N GLY A 164 -20.61 -1.23 -0.46
CA GLY A 164 -20.59 -1.98 0.80
C GLY A 164 -19.26 -1.92 1.55
N PRO A 165 -18.56 -0.76 1.65
CA PRO A 165 -17.32 -0.70 2.41
C PRO A 165 -17.60 -1.07 3.87
N GLN A 166 -16.73 -1.90 4.45
CA GLN A 166 -16.80 -2.32 5.84
C GLN A 166 -15.42 -2.21 6.47
N GLN A 167 -15.31 -1.49 7.58
CA GLN A 167 -14.08 -1.39 8.35
C GLN A 167 -13.78 -2.74 9.01
N LEU A 168 -12.50 -3.14 8.97
CA LEU A 168 -11.99 -4.33 9.66
C LEU A 168 -11.12 -3.96 10.86
N GLY A 169 -10.53 -2.76 10.88
CA GLY A 169 -9.78 -2.24 12.03
C GLY A 169 -9.19 -0.85 11.80
N GLY A 170 -8.58 -0.29 12.85
CA GLY A 170 -7.93 1.02 12.85
C GLY A 170 -8.85 2.20 13.18
N SER A 171 -8.46 3.41 12.79
CA SER A 171 -9.17 4.65 13.09
C SER A 171 -10.48 4.76 12.31
N LEU A 172 -11.60 4.79 13.04
CA LEU A 172 -12.93 5.04 12.46
C LEU A 172 -12.97 6.43 11.79
N ALA A 173 -12.31 7.43 12.38
CA ALA A 173 -12.25 8.78 11.80
C ALA A 173 -11.59 8.79 10.43
N VAL A 174 -10.49 8.06 10.24
CA VAL A 174 -9.85 7.94 8.92
C VAL A 174 -10.70 7.12 7.97
N TYR A 175 -11.24 5.99 8.40
CA TYR A 175 -12.10 5.15 7.58
C TYR A 175 -13.31 5.94 7.03
N ASP A 176 -14.04 6.64 7.90
CA ASP A 176 -15.23 7.40 7.51
C ASP A 176 -14.86 8.57 6.62
N ARG A 177 -13.78 9.29 6.96
CA ARG A 177 -13.46 10.53 6.26
C ARG A 177 -12.73 10.34 4.93
N GLN A 178 -11.97 9.26 4.77
CA GLN A 178 -11.10 9.01 3.62
C GLN A 178 -11.39 7.72 2.85
N PHE A 179 -12.07 6.72 3.41
CA PHE A 179 -12.29 5.46 2.70
C PHE A 179 -13.74 5.26 2.27
N SER A 180 -14.70 5.34 3.19
CA SER A 180 -16.12 5.07 2.88
C SER A 180 -16.82 6.18 2.10
N SER A 181 -16.10 7.25 1.77
CA SER A 181 -16.62 8.43 1.08
C SER A 181 -16.26 8.45 -0.41
N GLY A 182 -16.61 9.53 -1.12
CA GLY A 182 -16.32 9.65 -2.55
C GLY A 182 -15.05 10.44 -2.83
N TRP A 183 -14.57 10.32 -4.06
CA TRP A 183 -13.36 11.00 -4.54
C TRP A 183 -13.73 12.37 -5.09
N ALA A 184 -13.03 13.42 -4.65
CA ALA A 184 -13.18 14.76 -5.21
C ALA A 184 -11.86 15.28 -5.78
N SER A 185 -11.97 16.05 -6.85
CA SER A 185 -10.89 16.75 -7.54
C SER A 185 -11.27 18.22 -7.73
N PRO A 186 -10.37 19.06 -8.26
CA PRO A 186 -10.68 20.48 -8.51
C PRO A 186 -11.85 20.71 -9.48
N ASP A 187 -12.08 19.75 -10.38
CA ASP A 187 -13.09 19.80 -11.44
C ASP A 187 -14.27 18.84 -11.20
N TYR A 188 -14.31 18.13 -10.06
CA TYR A 188 -15.41 17.24 -9.71
C TYR A 188 -15.61 17.18 -8.20
N ASP A 189 -16.82 17.54 -7.77
CA ASP A 189 -17.24 17.41 -6.39
C ASP A 189 -17.89 16.04 -6.16
N GLY A 190 -17.08 15.10 -5.69
CA GLY A 190 -17.53 13.77 -5.28
C GLY A 190 -17.48 13.55 -3.78
N ASP A 191 -17.22 14.58 -2.99
CA ASP A 191 -17.15 14.44 -1.53
C ASP A 191 -18.55 14.21 -0.92
N ALA A 192 -18.62 14.00 0.39
CA ALA A 192 -19.88 13.66 1.06
C ALA A 192 -20.60 14.88 1.66
N THR A 193 -19.99 16.07 1.60
CA THR A 193 -20.56 17.28 2.19
C THR A 193 -21.17 18.16 1.11
N SER A 194 -22.28 18.83 1.42
CA SER A 194 -22.86 19.85 0.53
C SER A 194 -22.36 21.26 0.85
N LEU A 195 -21.49 21.40 1.86
CA LEU A 195 -21.10 22.70 2.42
C LEU A 195 -19.84 23.28 1.77
N ALA A 196 -19.04 22.45 1.09
CA ALA A 196 -17.76 22.82 0.53
C ALA A 196 -17.31 21.78 -0.49
N GLN A 197 -16.62 22.21 -1.56
CA GLN A 197 -15.87 21.30 -2.41
C GLN A 197 -14.47 21.12 -1.80
N CYS A 198 -14.24 20.02 -1.09
CA CYS A 198 -13.05 19.83 -0.24
C CYS A 198 -11.74 19.92 -1.03
N SER A 199 -11.70 19.40 -2.26
CA SER A 199 -10.49 19.48 -3.09
C SER A 199 -10.10 20.93 -3.40
N LEU A 200 -11.05 21.79 -3.80
CA LEU A 200 -10.78 23.21 -4.05
C LEU A 200 -10.33 23.95 -2.79
N ASN A 201 -10.99 23.66 -1.66
CA ASN A 201 -10.64 24.31 -0.39
C ASN A 201 -9.26 23.90 0.13
N TYR A 202 -8.82 22.68 -0.16
CA TYR A 202 -7.54 22.13 0.30
C TYR A 202 -6.54 21.99 -0.84
N ALA A 203 -6.20 23.13 -1.43
CA ALA A 203 -5.11 23.30 -2.39
C ALA A 203 -5.18 22.38 -3.62
N ASN A 204 -6.38 22.16 -4.15
CA ASN A 204 -6.63 21.33 -5.33
C ASN A 204 -6.17 19.87 -5.19
N VAL A 205 -6.00 19.39 -3.95
CA VAL A 205 -5.57 18.00 -3.69
C VAL A 205 -6.72 17.07 -3.99
N THR A 206 -6.47 16.11 -4.88
CA THR A 206 -7.42 15.08 -5.25
C THR A 206 -7.26 13.86 -4.37
N GLN A 207 -8.34 13.48 -3.67
CA GLN A 207 -8.41 12.30 -2.83
C GLN A 207 -9.86 11.96 -2.49
N HIS A 208 -10.07 10.90 -1.70
CA HIS A 208 -11.37 10.63 -1.10
C HIS A 208 -11.62 11.59 0.07
N TYR A 209 -12.80 12.21 0.08
CA TYR A 209 -13.23 13.21 1.05
C TYR A 209 -14.65 12.95 1.54
N SER A 210 -14.91 13.27 2.81
CA SER A 210 -16.24 13.24 3.44
C SER A 210 -16.70 14.67 3.79
N GLY A 211 -16.92 15.01 5.07
CA GLY A 211 -16.69 16.35 5.63
C GLY A 211 -15.19 16.70 5.61
N CYS A 212 -14.64 16.67 4.40
CA CYS A 212 -13.24 16.78 4.05
C CYS A 212 -12.37 15.65 4.62
N TRP A 213 -11.45 15.90 5.55
CA TRP A 213 -10.36 14.95 5.76
C TRP A 213 -9.90 14.73 7.21
N ALA A 214 -9.31 13.55 7.43
CA ALA A 214 -8.54 13.15 8.61
C ALA A 214 -7.02 13.12 8.31
N TYR A 215 -6.65 12.85 7.07
CA TYR A 215 -5.34 13.16 6.51
C TYR A 215 -5.50 13.78 5.12
N ASN A 216 -4.52 14.58 4.70
CA ASN A 216 -4.48 15.16 3.36
C ASN A 216 -3.16 14.79 2.68
N LEU A 217 -3.26 14.39 1.42
CA LEU A 217 -2.11 13.94 0.67
C LEU A 217 -1.17 15.10 0.27
N GLY A 218 -1.59 16.36 0.35
CA GLY A 218 -0.78 17.52 -0.03
C GLY A 218 -0.91 18.78 0.83
N ALA A 219 -2.11 19.12 1.31
CA ALA A 219 -2.40 20.34 2.09
C ALA A 219 -2.31 20.09 3.61
N ASP A 220 -2.24 21.14 4.42
CA ASP A 220 -2.11 21.04 5.89
C ASP A 220 -3.32 21.62 6.67
N ALA A 221 -4.27 22.27 5.98
CA ALA A 221 -5.45 22.92 6.55
C ALA A 221 -5.16 24.03 7.58
N GLU A 222 -3.91 24.47 7.72
CA GLU A 222 -3.56 25.61 8.57
C GLU A 222 -3.66 26.90 7.74
N ALA A 223 -3.37 28.08 8.30
CA ALA A 223 -3.36 29.33 7.54
C ALA A 223 -1.92 29.79 7.32
N PRO A 224 -1.42 29.86 6.07
CA PRO A 224 -2.10 29.54 4.81
C PRO A 224 -2.35 28.03 4.63
N ILE A 225 -3.44 27.65 3.91
CA ILE A 225 -3.88 26.24 3.70
C ILE A 225 -2.86 25.40 2.92
N GLU A 226 -1.97 26.10 2.22
CA GLU A 226 -0.85 25.52 1.50
C GLU A 226 0.44 25.93 2.22
N ASP A 227 1.20 24.94 2.68
CA ASP A 227 2.37 25.12 3.54
C ASP A 227 3.70 25.18 2.77
N GLY A 228 3.69 25.79 1.58
CA GLY A 228 4.81 25.70 0.64
C GLY A 228 4.78 24.43 -0.22
N ARG A 229 3.61 23.81 -0.34
CA ARG A 229 3.30 22.59 -1.11
C ARG A 229 3.97 21.35 -0.52
N VAL A 230 4.00 21.23 0.81
CA VAL A 230 4.78 20.22 1.55
C VAL A 230 3.87 19.27 2.33
N GLY A 231 3.14 18.41 1.63
CA GLY A 231 2.42 17.29 2.25
C GLY A 231 3.23 15.99 2.27
N PRO A 232 2.70 14.89 2.85
CA PRO A 232 1.33 14.76 3.40
C PRO A 232 1.21 15.13 4.89
N HIS A 233 -0.03 15.39 5.31
CA HIS A 233 -0.39 15.75 6.69
C HIS A 233 -1.43 14.80 7.28
N LEU A 234 -1.32 14.51 8.57
CA LEU A 234 -2.25 13.70 9.34
C LEU A 234 -2.76 14.52 10.53
N ASN A 235 -4.05 14.41 10.86
CA ASN A 235 -4.56 15.02 12.08
C ASN A 235 -3.77 14.53 13.30
N SER A 236 -3.23 15.46 14.08
CA SER A 236 -2.35 15.16 15.22
C SER A 236 -3.03 14.32 16.30
N SER A 237 -4.36 14.38 16.47
CA SER A 237 -5.06 13.50 17.41
C SER A 237 -4.98 12.03 16.97
N VAL A 238 -5.17 11.76 15.67
CA VAL A 238 -5.03 10.40 15.11
C VAL A 238 -3.59 9.92 15.21
N ALA A 239 -2.61 10.80 14.97
CA ALA A 239 -1.20 10.46 15.12
C ALA A 239 -0.86 10.03 16.55
N VAL A 240 -1.32 10.79 17.55
CA VAL A 240 -1.11 10.50 18.97
C VAL A 240 -1.78 9.19 19.39
N GLU A 241 -3.00 8.91 18.93
CA GLU A 241 -3.71 7.64 19.20
C GLU A 241 -2.93 6.42 18.68
N LEU A 242 -2.21 6.56 17.57
CA LEU A 242 -1.34 5.53 16.99
C LEU A 242 0.09 5.52 17.59
N GLY A 243 0.36 6.41 18.54
CA GLY A 243 1.66 6.60 19.18
C GLY A 243 2.74 7.05 18.21
N LEU A 244 2.38 7.82 17.18
CA LEU A 244 3.29 8.45 16.23
C LEU A 244 3.77 9.80 16.79
N VAL A 245 4.95 10.24 16.37
CA VAL A 245 5.40 11.59 16.73
C VAL A 245 4.67 12.65 15.91
N THR A 246 4.42 13.80 16.54
CA THR A 246 3.87 15.00 15.89
C THR A 246 4.90 16.12 15.88
N ASP A 247 4.79 17.04 14.94
CA ASP A 247 5.59 18.27 14.85
C ASP A 247 5.04 19.44 15.69
N GLY A 248 3.92 19.22 16.39
CA GLY A 248 3.27 20.19 17.27
C GLY A 248 2.16 21.01 16.61
N THR A 249 1.90 20.82 15.31
CA THR A 249 0.79 21.48 14.60
C THR A 249 -0.53 20.70 14.78
N GLN A 250 -1.65 21.27 14.34
CA GLN A 250 -2.95 20.57 14.37
C GLN A 250 -2.97 19.40 13.37
N HIS A 251 -2.29 19.56 12.25
CA HIS A 251 -2.12 18.54 11.23
C HIS A 251 -0.64 18.28 11.01
N THR A 252 -0.09 17.33 11.75
CA THR A 252 1.34 17.01 11.69
C THR A 252 1.76 16.55 10.30
N ARG A 253 2.93 16.99 9.85
CA ARG A 253 3.61 16.37 8.71
C ARG A 253 3.94 14.93 9.04
N VAL A 254 3.83 14.06 8.05
CA VAL A 254 4.27 12.67 8.11
C VAL A 254 5.14 12.37 6.91
N ARG A 255 6.11 11.45 7.04
CA ARG A 255 7.01 11.09 5.93
C ARG A 255 6.23 10.53 4.76
N ARG A 256 5.17 9.77 5.04
CA ARG A 256 4.43 9.06 4.00
C ARG A 256 3.03 8.67 4.44
N ILE A 257 2.10 8.70 3.49
CA ILE A 257 0.79 8.01 3.58
C ILE A 257 0.59 7.19 2.31
N THR A 258 0.28 5.91 2.46
CA THR A 258 0.15 4.96 1.35
C THR A 258 -1.13 4.17 1.46
N ARG A 259 -1.86 4.04 0.35
CA ARG A 259 -2.97 3.09 0.24
C ARG A 259 -2.54 1.86 -0.51
N PHE A 260 -2.90 0.72 0.04
CA PHE A 260 -2.77 -0.58 -0.57
C PHE A 260 -4.13 -1.22 -0.81
N VAL A 261 -4.16 -2.11 -1.79
CA VAL A 261 -5.30 -2.98 -2.09
C VAL A 261 -4.81 -4.42 -2.29
N ARG A 262 -5.63 -5.38 -1.87
CA ARG A 262 -5.41 -6.81 -2.04
C ARG A 262 -6.65 -7.45 -2.63
N TRP A 263 -6.49 -8.10 -3.78
CA TRP A 263 -7.55 -8.75 -4.56
C TRP A 263 -7.09 -10.10 -5.13
#